data_AF-A0A9Q0RMG3-F1
#
_entry.id   AF-A0A9Q0RMG3-F1
#
_cell.length_a   1.000
_cell.length_b   1.000
_cell.length_c   1.000
_cell.angle_alpha   90.00
_cell.angle_beta   90.00
_cell.angle_gamma   90.00
#
_symmetry.space_group_name_H-M   'P 1'
#
loop_
_entity.id
_entity.type
_entity.pdbx_description
1 polymer ?
#
loop_
_entity_poly.entity_id
_entity_poly.type
_entity_poly.pdbx_seq_one_letter_code
_entity_poly.pdbx_strand_id
1 'polypeptide(L)'
;MEVESHNLVLQDHIEPSSELNESTIQDGQTIIRKWLIYSALNFINNPRIRSTSLSDKKLFLLKKGLTQDEIELTFELSTSRPSSENALKNEFDRLSSIGTSILSSESFVGKLFNLTICFTIFGGFIYGSYSFYQNIIRPYLDPSSIKSKRKTCRFEEINQKLDMMNQKFIELDRNVTIVQEFMRNYCRVRDDTLLSLKSDIGQIKSLLVNKNQFPMVPTIPKWQLDNSKSKSKDKQTNGDVDDNNHVQQTDEIEVDA
;
A
#
# COMPACT_ATOMS: atom_id res chain seq x y z
N MET A 1 20.43 -43.45 -8.95
CA MET A 1 19.02 -43.29 -8.57
C MET A 1 19.04 -42.64 -7.19
N GLU A 2 18.86 -41.32 -7.09
CA GLU A 2 17.61 -40.57 -7.38
C GLU A 2 16.56 -40.77 -6.28
N VAL A 3 15.85 -39.76 -5.79
CA VAL A 3 15.90 -38.30 -6.02
C VAL A 3 15.43 -37.58 -4.74
N GLU A 4 15.97 -36.39 -4.54
CA GLU A 4 15.45 -35.20 -3.83
C GLU A 4 13.97 -35.21 -3.35
N SER A 5 13.73 -34.72 -2.13
CA SER A 5 12.51 -33.95 -1.82
C SER A 5 12.64 -33.14 -0.51
N HIS A 6 12.67 -31.82 -0.65
CA HIS A 6 12.40 -30.88 0.46
C HIS A 6 10.92 -30.93 0.86
N ASN A 7 10.59 -30.71 2.15
CA ASN A 7 9.73 -29.56 2.53
C ASN A 7 9.61 -29.33 4.04
N LEU A 8 9.51 -28.05 4.42
CA LEU A 8 8.92 -27.61 5.67
C LEU A 8 7.39 -27.71 5.57
N VAL A 9 6.71 -28.09 6.65
CA VAL A 9 5.38 -27.56 6.98
C VAL A 9 5.32 -27.31 8.49
N LEU A 10 4.88 -26.10 8.87
CA LEU A 10 4.57 -25.70 10.24
C LEU A 10 3.25 -26.33 10.69
N GLN A 11 3.21 -26.86 11.91
CA GLN A 11 2.00 -27.34 12.54
C GLN A 11 1.45 -26.26 13.48
N ASP A 12 0.71 -25.29 12.95
CA ASP A 12 -0.11 -24.41 13.79
C ASP A 12 -1.31 -25.20 14.33
N HIS A 13 -1.39 -25.37 15.65
CA HIS A 13 -2.58 -25.88 16.33
C HIS A 13 -3.11 -24.80 17.28
N ILE A 14 -4.31 -24.31 16.98
CA ILE A 14 -5.00 -23.27 17.74
C ILE A 14 -5.96 -23.95 18.73
N GLU A 15 -5.82 -23.68 20.03
CA GLU A 15 -6.90 -23.72 21.04
C GLU A 15 -6.44 -22.98 22.33
N PRO A 16 -7.34 -22.59 23.27
CA PRO A 16 -7.43 -21.16 23.57
C PRO A 16 -7.29 -20.75 25.06
N SER A 17 -6.77 -19.54 25.24
CA SER A 17 -7.25 -18.49 26.17
C SER A 17 -7.85 -18.91 27.54
N SER A 18 -7.01 -19.12 28.57
CA SER A 18 -7.51 -19.31 29.95
C SER A 18 -6.61 -18.80 31.11
N GLU A 19 -5.84 -17.72 30.93
CA GLU A 19 -4.97 -17.15 32.00
C GLU A 19 -5.24 -15.65 32.31
N LEU A 20 -6.51 -15.26 32.37
CA LEU A 20 -6.92 -13.91 32.80
C LEU A 20 -8.05 -13.95 33.86
N ASN A 21 -7.70 -14.09 35.15
CA ASN A 21 -8.46 -13.51 36.28
C ASN A 21 -7.84 -13.70 37.69
N GLU A 22 -6.87 -14.60 37.89
CA GLU A 22 -6.53 -15.09 39.24
C GLU A 22 -6.04 -14.00 40.24
N SER A 23 -5.29 -13.01 39.76
CA SER A 23 -4.81 -11.89 40.60
C SER A 23 -5.91 -10.91 41.03
N THR A 24 -6.97 -10.73 40.24
CA THR A 24 -8.07 -9.80 40.55
C THR A 24 -9.02 -10.41 41.59
N ILE A 25 -9.19 -11.74 41.54
CA ILE A 25 -10.05 -12.46 42.48
C ILE A 25 -9.43 -12.48 43.89
N GLN A 26 -8.11 -12.63 44.01
CA GLN A 26 -7.46 -12.60 45.33
C GLN A 26 -7.57 -11.24 46.02
N ASP A 27 -7.40 -10.12 45.30
CA ASP A 27 -7.56 -8.78 45.89
C ASP A 27 -8.99 -8.59 46.44
N GLY A 28 -10.01 -8.89 45.61
CA GLY A 28 -11.41 -8.89 46.03
C GLY A 28 -11.70 -9.78 47.24
N GLN A 29 -11.10 -10.97 47.31
CA GLN A 29 -11.24 -11.88 48.46
C GLN A 29 -10.60 -11.30 49.74
N THR A 30 -9.43 -10.67 49.66
CA THR A 30 -8.82 -10.02 50.84
C THR A 30 -9.65 -8.82 51.32
N ILE A 31 -10.22 -8.03 50.41
CA ILE A 31 -11.12 -6.91 50.74
C ILE A 31 -12.35 -7.42 51.51
N ILE A 32 -12.96 -8.51 51.05
CA ILE A 32 -14.12 -9.15 51.72
C ILE A 32 -13.74 -9.64 53.11
N ARG A 33 -12.59 -10.32 53.29
CA ARG A 33 -12.13 -10.79 54.61
C ARG A 33 -11.85 -9.63 55.58
N LYS A 34 -11.18 -8.57 55.13
CA LYS A 34 -10.94 -7.37 55.94
C LYS A 34 -12.26 -6.70 56.35
N TRP A 35 -13.26 -6.65 55.47
CA TRP A 35 -14.59 -6.12 55.77
C TRP A 35 -15.35 -6.95 56.81
N LEU A 36 -15.24 -8.30 56.77
CA LEU A 36 -15.83 -9.18 57.78
C LEU A 36 -15.24 -8.93 59.18
N ILE A 37 -13.91 -8.77 59.28
CA ILE A 37 -13.22 -8.41 60.53
C ILE A 37 -13.69 -7.05 61.05
N TYR A 38 -13.81 -6.04 60.18
CA TYR A 38 -14.34 -4.72 60.56
C TYR A 38 -15.79 -4.79 61.07
N SER A 39 -16.65 -5.57 60.39
CA SER A 39 -18.02 -5.80 60.83
C SER A 39 -18.09 -6.53 62.18
N ALA A 40 -17.16 -7.45 62.45
CA ALA A 40 -17.06 -8.15 63.73
C ALA A 40 -16.59 -7.22 64.86
N LEU A 41 -15.63 -6.33 64.59
CA LEU A 41 -15.19 -5.28 65.53
C LEU A 41 -16.36 -4.37 65.92
N ASN A 42 -17.15 -3.91 64.94
CA ASN A 42 -18.33 -3.09 65.18
C ASN A 42 -19.43 -3.85 65.97
N PHE A 43 -19.59 -5.15 65.70
CA PHE A 43 -20.50 -6.02 66.46
C PHE A 43 -20.08 -6.18 67.93
N ILE A 44 -18.78 -6.37 68.22
CA ILE A 44 -18.27 -6.52 69.60
C ILE A 44 -18.36 -5.21 70.38
N ASN A 45 -18.11 -4.06 69.73
CA ASN A 45 -18.17 -2.75 70.39
C ASN A 45 -19.61 -2.27 70.67
N ASN A 46 -20.62 -2.83 70.00
CA ASN A 46 -22.02 -2.43 70.13
C ASN A 46 -22.53 -2.61 71.58
N PRO A 47 -23.04 -1.56 72.25
CA PRO A 47 -23.43 -1.63 73.66
C PRO A 47 -24.53 -2.66 73.97
N ARG A 48 -25.40 -2.99 73.00
CA ARG A 48 -26.44 -4.02 73.16
C ARG A 48 -25.91 -5.46 73.16
N ILE A 49 -24.70 -5.65 72.66
CA ILE A 49 -24.08 -6.95 72.39
C ILE A 49 -22.91 -7.20 73.36
N ARG A 50 -22.32 -6.14 73.92
CA ARG A 50 -21.27 -6.20 74.95
C ARG A 50 -21.66 -7.04 76.17
N SER A 51 -22.92 -7.08 76.58
CA SER A 51 -23.42 -7.90 77.71
C SER A 51 -23.54 -9.40 77.42
N THR A 52 -23.53 -9.83 76.16
CA THR A 52 -23.61 -11.25 75.78
C THR A 52 -22.33 -12.01 76.16
N SER A 53 -22.41 -13.31 76.44
CA SER A 53 -21.22 -14.11 76.80
C SER A 53 -20.17 -14.11 75.69
N LEU A 54 -18.89 -14.27 76.07
CA LEU A 54 -17.79 -14.33 75.09
C LEU A 54 -17.90 -15.55 74.18
N SER A 55 -18.40 -16.68 74.71
CA SER A 55 -18.62 -17.91 73.96
C SER A 55 -19.67 -17.73 72.87
N ASP A 56 -20.81 -17.09 73.19
CA ASP A 56 -21.89 -16.86 72.21
C ASP A 56 -21.46 -15.87 71.13
N LYS A 57 -20.66 -14.85 71.48
CA LYS A 57 -20.05 -13.93 70.50
C LYS A 57 -19.12 -14.66 69.54
N LYS A 58 -18.22 -15.53 70.06
CA LYS A 58 -17.33 -16.36 69.23
C LYS A 58 -18.14 -17.28 68.32
N LEU A 59 -19.16 -17.96 68.85
CA LEU A 59 -20.04 -18.84 68.07
C LEU A 59 -20.83 -18.09 66.98
N PHE A 60 -21.30 -16.88 67.27
CA PHE A 60 -21.98 -16.03 66.29
C PHE A 60 -21.05 -15.63 65.13
N LEU A 61 -19.80 -15.25 65.43
CA LEU A 61 -18.81 -14.88 64.42
C LEU A 61 -18.34 -16.07 63.59
N LEU A 62 -18.12 -17.24 64.20
CA LEU A 62 -17.86 -18.51 63.49
C LEU A 62 -19.02 -18.85 62.53
N LYS A 63 -20.27 -18.75 63.01
CA LYS A 63 -21.48 -18.94 62.17
C LYS A 63 -21.61 -17.88 61.06
N LYS A 64 -20.92 -16.75 61.17
CA LYS A 64 -20.87 -15.71 60.15
C LYS A 64 -19.75 -15.90 59.12
N GLY A 65 -18.94 -16.95 59.26
CA GLY A 65 -17.90 -17.32 58.30
C GLY A 65 -16.53 -16.69 58.58
N LEU A 66 -16.31 -16.12 59.77
CA LEU A 66 -14.97 -15.75 60.22
C LEU A 66 -14.21 -16.98 60.71
N THR A 67 -12.91 -17.04 60.46
CA THR A 67 -12.03 -18.06 61.05
C THR A 67 -11.74 -17.77 62.52
N GLN A 68 -11.28 -18.77 63.27
CA GLN A 68 -10.93 -18.61 64.68
C GLN A 68 -9.84 -17.55 64.89
N ASP A 69 -8.86 -17.48 63.98
CA ASP A 69 -7.76 -16.51 64.01
C ASP A 69 -8.25 -15.07 63.76
N GLU A 70 -9.14 -14.89 62.76
CA GLU A 70 -9.80 -13.61 62.49
C GLU A 70 -10.62 -13.13 63.71
N ILE A 71 -11.26 -14.06 64.43
CA ILE A 71 -12.04 -13.77 65.64
C ILE A 71 -11.12 -13.36 66.80
N GLU A 72 -10.01 -14.08 67.01
CA GLU A 72 -9.04 -13.74 68.06
C GLU A 72 -8.43 -12.35 67.85
N LEU A 73 -8.00 -12.05 66.61
CA LEU A 73 -7.57 -10.71 66.21
C LEU A 73 -8.67 -9.65 66.45
N THR A 74 -9.93 -9.96 66.16
CA THR A 74 -11.06 -9.04 66.42
C THR A 74 -11.21 -8.73 67.92
N PHE A 75 -11.06 -9.73 68.79
CA PHE A 75 -11.11 -9.54 70.25
C PHE A 75 -9.87 -8.82 70.80
N GLU A 76 -8.67 -9.12 70.29
CA GLU A 76 -7.43 -8.43 70.63
C GLU A 76 -7.52 -6.94 70.27
N LEU A 77 -7.89 -6.62 69.03
CA LEU A 77 -8.08 -5.25 68.55
C LEU A 77 -9.16 -4.50 69.34
N SER A 78 -10.25 -5.17 69.73
CA SER A 78 -11.30 -4.60 70.59
C SER A 78 -10.84 -4.35 72.04
N THR A 79 -9.78 -5.03 72.50
CA THR A 79 -9.25 -4.90 73.87
C THR A 79 -8.09 -3.90 73.93
N SER A 80 -7.30 -3.82 72.86
CA SER A 80 -6.05 -3.06 72.78
C SER A 80 -6.25 -1.54 72.60
N ARG A 81 -7.45 -1.05 72.25
CA ARG A 81 -7.65 0.40 71.97
C ARG A 81 -9.05 0.93 72.29
N PRO A 82 -9.18 2.09 72.98
CA PRO A 82 -10.46 2.75 73.15
C PRO A 82 -10.92 3.41 71.84
N SER A 83 -12.05 2.92 71.32
CA SER A 83 -12.92 3.47 70.27
C SER A 83 -12.53 4.83 69.66
N SER A 84 -12.02 4.80 68.43
CA SER A 84 -12.27 5.85 67.44
C SER A 84 -12.38 5.21 66.06
N GLU A 85 -13.58 5.29 65.46
CA GLU A 85 -13.90 4.68 64.16
C GLU A 85 -12.92 5.11 63.05
N ASN A 86 -12.39 6.31 63.17
CA ASN A 86 -11.42 6.91 62.25
C ASN A 86 -10.03 6.26 62.34
N ALA A 87 -9.63 5.75 63.52
CA ALA A 87 -8.35 5.04 63.66
C ALA A 87 -8.40 3.68 62.95
N LEU A 88 -9.54 2.98 63.00
CA LEU A 88 -9.73 1.70 62.29
C LEU A 88 -9.74 1.87 60.77
N LYS A 89 -10.33 2.95 60.24
CA LYS A 89 -10.26 3.27 58.80
C LYS A 89 -8.82 3.58 58.37
N ASN A 90 -8.07 4.35 59.18
CA ASN A 90 -6.68 4.67 58.90
C ASN A 90 -5.74 3.45 58.99
N GLU A 91 -6.04 2.47 59.85
CA GLU A 91 -5.31 1.19 59.87
C GLU A 91 -5.76 0.24 58.75
N PHE A 92 -7.01 0.31 58.30
CA PHE A 92 -7.47 -0.39 57.09
C PHE A 92 -6.75 0.13 55.83
N ASP A 93 -6.59 1.45 55.65
CA ASP A 93 -5.82 2.02 54.54
C ASP A 93 -4.34 1.60 54.60
N ARG A 94 -3.76 1.53 55.81
CA ARG A 94 -2.41 0.96 55.99
C ARG A 94 -2.37 -0.54 55.67
N LEU A 95 -3.38 -1.32 56.04
CA LEU A 95 -3.52 -2.75 55.70
C LEU A 95 -3.85 -3.00 54.22
N SER A 96 -4.35 -2.00 53.50
CA SER A 96 -4.49 -2.01 52.05
C SER A 96 -3.15 -1.68 51.38
N SER A 97 -2.43 -0.68 51.87
CA SER A 97 -1.05 -0.39 51.46
C SER A 97 -0.06 -1.52 51.81
N ILE A 98 -0.39 -2.38 52.79
CA ILE A 98 0.43 -3.54 53.16
C ILE A 98 0.50 -4.59 52.03
N GLY A 99 -0.41 -4.55 51.05
CA GLY A 99 -0.33 -5.38 49.84
C GLY A 99 0.99 -5.21 49.05
N THR A 100 1.73 -4.11 49.28
CA THR A 100 3.05 -3.86 48.66
C THR A 100 4.20 -3.82 49.67
N SER A 101 4.02 -4.26 50.92
CA SER A 101 5.08 -4.20 51.95
C SER A 101 5.33 -5.46 52.79
N ILE A 102 4.68 -6.61 52.53
CA ILE A 102 4.97 -7.89 53.23
C ILE A 102 6.23 -8.58 52.67
N LEU A 103 7.34 -7.84 52.51
CA LEU A 103 8.65 -8.44 52.26
C LEU A 103 9.80 -7.64 52.89
N SER A 104 9.61 -7.27 54.16
CA SER A 104 10.66 -6.71 55.03
C SER A 104 11.37 -7.76 55.89
N SER A 105 11.39 -9.02 55.45
CA SER A 105 12.47 -9.94 55.85
C SER A 105 13.64 -9.69 54.92
N GLU A 106 14.86 -9.54 55.46
CA GLU A 106 16.06 -9.17 54.69
C GLU A 106 16.59 -10.34 53.83
N SER A 107 15.74 -10.88 52.97
CA SER A 107 16.10 -11.90 51.98
C SER A 107 16.67 -11.23 50.73
N PHE A 108 17.74 -11.81 50.20
CA PHE A 108 18.34 -11.42 48.91
C PHE A 108 17.30 -11.42 47.78
N VAL A 109 16.29 -12.28 47.89
CA VAL A 109 15.13 -12.38 46.98
C VAL A 109 14.29 -11.10 47.00
N GLY A 110 14.06 -10.47 48.16
CA GLY A 110 13.33 -9.20 48.24
C GLY A 110 14.09 -8.04 47.60
N LYS A 111 15.42 -8.01 47.77
CA LYS A 111 16.29 -7.04 47.07
C LYS A 111 16.25 -7.25 45.55
N LEU A 112 16.20 -8.50 45.08
CA LEU A 112 16.04 -8.84 43.66
C LEU A 112 14.66 -8.46 43.11
N PHE A 113 13.56 -8.70 43.82
CA PHE A 113 12.23 -8.26 43.36
C PHE A 113 12.12 -6.73 43.29
N ASN A 114 12.64 -6.01 44.29
CA ASN A 114 12.72 -4.54 44.25
C ASN A 114 13.56 -4.04 43.06
N LEU A 115 14.68 -4.73 42.75
CA LEU A 115 15.49 -4.44 41.56
C LEU A 115 14.70 -4.68 40.27
N THR A 116 13.99 -5.81 40.15
CA THR A 116 13.16 -6.16 38.98
C THR A 116 12.04 -5.16 38.77
N ILE A 117 11.33 -4.74 39.83
CA ILE A 117 10.28 -3.71 39.76
C ILE A 117 10.87 -2.40 39.24
N CYS A 118 12.03 -1.97 39.76
CA CYS A 118 12.74 -0.79 39.24
C CYS A 118 13.14 -0.95 37.76
N PHE A 119 13.66 -2.11 37.35
CA PHE A 119 14.00 -2.37 35.94
C PHE A 119 12.76 -2.38 35.02
N THR A 120 11.63 -2.92 35.47
CA THR A 120 10.37 -2.91 34.72
C THR A 120 9.86 -1.49 34.54
N ILE A 121 9.87 -0.67 35.61
CA ILE A 121 9.47 0.75 35.54
C ILE A 121 10.43 1.53 34.65
N PHE A 122 11.75 1.33 34.79
CA PHE A 122 12.76 2.07 34.03
C PHE A 122 12.79 1.67 32.55
N GLY A 123 12.61 0.38 32.24
CA GLY A 123 12.42 -0.13 30.89
C GLY A 123 11.14 0.38 30.24
N GLY A 124 10.03 0.38 30.98
CA GLY A 124 8.76 0.98 30.57
C GLY A 124 8.88 2.49 30.33
N PHE A 125 9.63 3.20 31.17
CA PHE A 125 9.90 4.63 31.02
C PHE A 125 10.80 4.93 29.83
N ILE A 126 11.86 4.15 29.59
CA ILE A 126 12.73 4.30 28.41
C ILE A 126 11.97 3.99 27.12
N TYR A 127 11.22 2.89 27.07
CA TYR A 127 10.42 2.50 25.91
C TYR A 127 9.29 3.50 25.64
N GLY A 128 8.58 3.92 26.70
CA GLY A 128 7.56 4.95 26.66
C GLY A 128 8.11 6.30 26.21
N SER A 129 9.24 6.74 26.75
CA SER A 129 9.94 7.96 26.34
C SER A 129 10.42 7.90 24.89
N TYR A 130 10.93 6.75 24.43
CA TYR A 130 11.32 6.55 23.04
C TYR A 130 10.11 6.62 22.09
N SER A 131 9.00 5.96 22.45
CA SER A 131 7.74 5.99 21.70
C SER A 131 7.13 7.40 21.66
N PHE A 132 7.09 8.09 22.81
CA PHE A 132 6.64 9.48 22.94
C PHE A 132 7.52 10.44 22.11
N TYR A 133 8.84 10.24 22.12
CA TYR A 133 9.77 11.00 21.30
C TYR A 133 9.50 10.78 19.80
N GLN A 134 9.28 9.53 19.36
CA GLN A 134 8.99 9.24 17.96
C GLN A 134 7.61 9.69 17.47
N ASN A 135 6.58 9.67 18.31
CA ASN A 135 5.21 9.97 17.89
C ASN A 135 4.76 11.41 18.16
N ILE A 136 5.27 12.08 19.20
CA ILE A 136 4.83 13.43 19.59
C ILE A 136 5.93 14.47 19.35
N ILE A 137 7.17 14.17 19.72
CA ILE A 137 8.29 15.11 19.51
C ILE A 137 8.71 15.12 18.04
N ARG A 138 8.73 13.99 17.33
CA ARG A 138 9.06 13.94 15.90
C ARG A 138 8.16 14.85 15.02
N PRO A 139 6.82 14.82 15.05
CA PRO A 139 6.03 15.75 14.24
C PRO A 139 6.12 17.22 14.69
N TYR A 140 6.41 17.49 15.98
CA TYR A 140 6.45 18.84 16.54
C TYR A 140 7.81 19.54 16.37
N LEU A 141 8.90 18.81 16.57
CA LEU A 141 10.28 19.30 16.51
C LEU A 141 10.90 19.17 15.12
N ASP A 142 10.31 18.36 14.22
CA ASP A 142 10.85 18.12 12.88
C ASP A 142 10.04 18.81 11.76
N PRO A 143 10.28 20.11 11.48
CA PRO A 143 9.83 20.73 10.23
C PRO A 143 10.55 20.09 9.02
N SER A 144 11.58 19.25 9.21
CA SER A 144 12.15 18.45 8.14
C SER A 144 11.25 17.28 7.72
N SER A 145 10.27 16.83 8.51
CA SER A 145 9.26 15.87 8.07
C SER A 145 8.36 16.47 6.96
N ILE A 146 8.01 17.76 7.09
CA ILE A 146 7.32 18.54 6.05
C ILE A 146 8.25 18.80 4.85
N LYS A 147 9.54 19.09 5.08
CA LYS A 147 10.53 19.18 3.99
C LYS A 147 10.78 17.84 3.31
N SER A 148 10.64 16.72 4.03
CA SER A 148 10.80 15.35 3.52
C SER A 148 9.61 14.99 2.63
N LYS A 149 8.38 15.26 3.07
CA LYS A 149 7.19 15.18 2.22
C LYS A 149 7.31 16.07 0.97
N ARG A 150 7.86 17.29 1.07
CA ARG A 150 8.17 18.12 -0.10
C ARG A 150 9.25 17.51 -1.01
N LYS A 151 10.30 16.89 -0.44
CA LYS A 151 11.36 16.21 -1.21
C LYS A 151 10.80 15.00 -1.96
N THR A 152 10.01 14.16 -1.30
CA THR A 152 9.37 13.00 -1.94
C THR A 152 8.37 13.43 -3.00
N CYS A 153 7.51 14.44 -2.74
CA CYS A 153 6.61 14.96 -3.78
C CYS A 153 7.35 15.59 -4.97
N ARG A 154 8.47 16.30 -4.75
CA ARG A 154 9.30 16.82 -5.86
C ARG A 154 10.02 15.72 -6.62
N PHE A 155 10.47 14.66 -5.94
CA PHE A 155 11.07 13.50 -6.59
C PHE A 155 10.02 12.75 -7.42
N GLU A 156 8.81 12.59 -6.90
CA GLU A 156 7.66 12.03 -7.63
C GLU A 156 7.30 12.86 -8.86
N GLU A 157 7.25 14.20 -8.74
CA GLU A 157 7.02 15.12 -9.86
C GLU A 157 8.12 15.00 -10.93
N ILE A 158 9.37 14.79 -10.53
CA ILE A 158 10.50 14.56 -11.44
C ILE A 158 10.37 13.21 -12.15
N ASN A 159 10.02 12.14 -11.43
CA ASN A 159 9.82 10.81 -12.01
C ASN A 159 8.64 10.81 -13.00
N GLN A 160 7.50 11.40 -12.62
CA GLN A 160 6.34 11.56 -13.48
C GLN A 160 6.67 12.35 -14.77
N LYS A 161 7.50 13.39 -14.66
CA LYS A 161 8.00 14.14 -15.82
C LYS A 161 8.98 13.31 -16.68
N LEU A 162 9.82 12.49 -16.06
CA LEU A 162 10.72 11.56 -16.75
C LEU A 162 9.94 10.51 -17.54
N ASP A 163 8.89 9.93 -16.94
CA ASP A 163 8.01 8.95 -17.59
C ASP A 163 7.23 9.58 -18.74
N MET A 164 6.70 10.80 -18.56
CA MET A 164 6.04 11.54 -19.63
C MET A 164 7.01 11.87 -20.78
N MET A 165 8.27 12.21 -20.47
CA MET A 165 9.31 12.43 -21.47
C MET A 165 9.68 11.13 -22.21
N ASN A 166 9.80 10.01 -21.51
CA ASN A 166 10.04 8.70 -22.11
C ASN A 166 8.88 8.29 -23.03
N GLN A 167 7.63 8.51 -22.62
CA GLN A 167 6.45 8.29 -23.48
C GLN A 167 6.50 9.16 -24.75
N LYS A 168 6.88 10.43 -24.63
CA LYS A 168 7.05 11.34 -25.78
C LYS A 168 8.22 10.92 -26.69
N PHE A 169 9.29 10.36 -26.15
CA PHE A 169 10.39 9.82 -26.95
C PHE A 169 9.93 8.59 -27.75
N ILE A 170 9.18 7.68 -27.15
CA ILE A 170 8.59 6.51 -27.83
C ILE A 170 7.58 6.93 -28.91
N GLU A 171 6.80 7.99 -28.67
CA GLU A 171 5.89 8.57 -29.68
C GLU A 171 6.66 9.16 -30.86
N LEU A 172 7.77 9.86 -30.62
CA LEU A 172 8.62 10.43 -31.66
C LEU A 172 9.35 9.35 -32.47
N ASP A 173 9.87 8.31 -31.81
CA ASP A 173 10.55 7.18 -32.45
C ASP A 173 9.61 6.41 -33.41
N ARG A 174 8.34 6.22 -33.02
CA ARG A 174 7.29 5.70 -33.90
C ARG A 174 7.05 6.58 -35.11
N ASN A 175 6.95 7.90 -34.92
CA ASN A 175 6.74 8.85 -36.02
C ASN A 175 7.93 8.86 -37.00
N VAL A 176 9.16 8.82 -36.48
CA VAL A 176 10.38 8.69 -37.30
C VAL A 176 10.39 7.36 -38.07
N THR A 177 10.01 6.26 -37.43
CA THR A 177 9.88 4.95 -38.09
C THR A 177 8.86 4.98 -39.23
N ILE A 178 7.68 5.58 -39.01
CA ILE A 178 6.64 5.73 -40.06
C ILE A 178 7.16 6.56 -41.24
N VAL A 179 7.83 7.69 -40.99
CA VAL A 179 8.42 8.52 -42.05
C VAL A 179 9.54 7.79 -42.79
N GLN A 180 10.36 7.01 -42.07
CA GLN A 180 11.41 6.19 -42.65
C GLN A 180 10.85 5.06 -43.54
N GLU A 181 9.77 4.39 -43.13
CA GLU A 181 9.07 3.40 -43.96
C GLU A 181 8.41 4.04 -45.18
N PHE A 182 7.78 5.19 -45.03
CA PHE A 182 7.22 5.95 -46.15
C PHE A 182 8.30 6.34 -47.16
N MET A 183 9.42 6.92 -46.71
CA MET A 183 10.57 7.26 -47.56
C MET A 183 11.18 6.03 -48.25
N ARG A 184 11.31 4.91 -47.53
CA ARG A 184 11.81 3.64 -48.09
C ARG A 184 10.89 3.11 -49.19
N ASN A 185 9.57 3.14 -48.96
CA ASN A 185 8.59 2.72 -49.96
C ASN A 185 8.55 3.68 -51.16
N TYR A 186 8.60 4.99 -50.93
CA TYR A 186 8.65 6.01 -51.97
C TYR A 186 9.89 5.86 -52.86
N CYS A 187 11.08 5.70 -52.27
CA CYS A 187 12.29 5.40 -53.03
C CYS A 187 12.17 4.09 -53.82
N ARG A 188 11.61 3.02 -53.23
CA ARG A 188 11.43 1.74 -53.93
C ARG A 188 10.52 1.87 -55.14
N VAL A 189 9.36 2.54 -55.01
CA VAL A 189 8.43 2.78 -56.13
C VAL A 189 9.07 3.69 -57.20
N ARG A 190 9.81 4.72 -56.79
CA ARG A 190 10.56 5.59 -57.70
C ARG A 190 11.63 4.80 -58.47
N ASP A 191 12.38 3.92 -57.81
CA ASP A 191 13.40 3.12 -58.48
C ASP A 191 12.78 2.04 -59.39
N ASP A 192 11.69 1.38 -58.98
CA ASP A 192 10.94 0.44 -59.83
C ASP A 192 10.40 1.14 -61.10
N THR A 193 9.84 2.34 -60.98
CA THR A 193 9.36 3.13 -62.14
C THR A 193 10.49 3.63 -63.02
N LEU A 194 11.63 4.06 -62.46
CA LEU A 194 12.82 4.42 -63.25
C LEU A 194 13.42 3.22 -63.97
N LEU A 195 13.38 2.01 -63.38
CA LEU A 195 13.82 0.78 -64.04
C LEU A 195 12.89 0.39 -65.19
N SER A 196 11.57 0.54 -65.04
CA SER A 196 10.61 0.39 -66.14
C SER A 196 10.90 1.39 -67.25
N LEU A 197 10.93 2.69 -66.96
CA LEU A 197 11.19 3.73 -67.95
C LEU A 197 12.53 3.54 -68.66
N LYS A 198 13.58 3.08 -67.95
CA LYS A 198 14.88 2.75 -68.54
C LYS A 198 14.81 1.50 -69.43
N SER A 199 13.99 0.51 -69.09
CA SER A 199 13.67 -0.63 -69.96
C SER A 199 12.93 -0.17 -71.21
N ASP A 200 11.88 0.64 -71.06
CA ASP A 200 11.03 1.13 -72.14
C ASP A 200 11.82 2.04 -73.10
N ILE A 201 12.65 2.94 -72.59
CA ILE A 201 13.63 3.71 -73.38
C ILE A 201 14.64 2.78 -74.06
N GLY A 202 15.06 1.69 -73.41
CA GLY A 202 15.91 0.66 -74.00
C GLY A 202 15.24 -0.07 -75.18
N GLN A 203 13.95 -0.38 -75.05
CA GLN A 203 13.12 -0.99 -76.09
C GLN A 203 12.86 -0.01 -77.25
N ILE A 204 12.53 1.24 -76.96
CA ILE A 204 12.37 2.30 -77.98
C ILE A 204 13.69 2.56 -78.71
N LYS A 205 14.82 2.61 -77.98
CA LYS A 205 16.16 2.73 -78.58
C LYS A 205 16.49 1.51 -79.44
N SER A 206 16.15 0.30 -78.99
CA SER A 206 16.28 -0.91 -79.78
C SER A 206 15.44 -0.82 -81.06
N LEU A 207 14.16 -0.44 -80.97
CA LEU A 207 13.25 -0.27 -82.11
C LEU A 207 13.74 0.80 -83.10
N LEU A 208 14.23 1.94 -82.62
CA LEU A 208 14.75 3.04 -83.45
C LEU A 208 16.08 2.68 -84.14
N VAL A 209 16.94 1.89 -83.49
CA VAL A 209 18.14 1.33 -84.12
C VAL A 209 17.77 0.19 -85.09
N ASN A 210 16.72 -0.57 -84.75
CA ASN A 210 16.14 -1.65 -85.57
C ASN A 210 15.22 -1.14 -86.70
N LYS A 211 15.09 0.19 -86.86
CA LYS A 211 14.39 0.83 -87.98
C LYS A 211 14.88 0.34 -89.36
N ASN A 212 16.14 -0.09 -89.43
CA ASN A 212 16.74 -0.59 -90.66
C ASN A 212 16.48 -2.09 -90.92
N GLN A 213 15.73 -2.79 -90.05
CA GLN A 213 15.34 -4.18 -90.23
C GLN A 213 13.84 -4.41 -89.99
N PHE A 214 12.99 -3.39 -90.19
CA PHE A 214 11.57 -3.67 -90.41
C PHE A 214 11.46 -4.70 -91.55
N PRO A 215 10.73 -5.81 -91.38
CA PRO A 215 10.58 -6.78 -92.44
C PRO A 215 10.02 -6.04 -93.66
N MET A 216 10.69 -6.21 -94.80
CA MET A 216 10.34 -5.56 -96.06
C MET A 216 8.85 -5.74 -96.30
N VAL A 217 8.13 -4.62 -96.47
CA VAL A 217 6.66 -4.57 -96.47
C VAL A 217 6.13 -5.72 -97.31
N PRO A 218 5.36 -6.67 -96.74
CA PRO A 218 4.97 -7.87 -97.46
C PRO A 218 4.21 -7.46 -98.71
N THR A 219 4.72 -7.84 -99.88
CA THR A 219 4.13 -7.49 -101.18
C THR A 219 2.67 -7.92 -101.18
N ILE A 220 1.77 -6.94 -101.10
CA ILE A 220 0.33 -7.18 -101.02
C ILE A 220 -0.07 -8.02 -102.25
N PRO A 221 -0.55 -9.26 -102.06
CA PRO A 221 -0.89 -10.13 -103.17
C PRO A 221 -2.08 -9.51 -103.93
N LYS A 222 -2.05 -9.57 -105.26
CA LYS A 222 -2.96 -8.79 -106.13
C LYS A 222 -4.45 -8.97 -105.81
N TRP A 223 -4.87 -10.14 -105.30
CA TRP A 223 -6.25 -10.40 -104.88
C TRP A 223 -6.77 -9.44 -103.80
N GLN A 224 -5.89 -8.86 -102.99
CA GLN A 224 -6.25 -7.91 -101.94
C GLN A 224 -6.42 -6.46 -102.46
N LEU A 225 -5.93 -6.16 -103.67
CA LEU A 225 -6.01 -4.84 -104.30
C LEU A 225 -7.31 -4.61 -105.11
N ASP A 226 -8.05 -5.66 -105.47
CA ASP A 226 -9.25 -5.50 -106.31
C ASP A 226 -10.50 -5.07 -105.51
N ASN A 227 -10.58 -5.37 -104.20
CA ASN A 227 -11.73 -4.97 -103.38
C ASN A 227 -11.80 -3.46 -103.09
N SER A 228 -10.70 -2.71 -103.20
CA SER A 228 -10.68 -1.27 -102.90
C SER A 228 -11.18 -0.37 -104.06
N LYS A 229 -11.34 -0.91 -105.28
CA LYS A 229 -11.83 -0.14 -106.45
C LYS A 229 -13.35 0.04 -106.51
N SER A 230 -14.11 -0.56 -105.59
CA SER A 230 -15.58 -0.58 -105.63
C SER A 230 -16.28 0.54 -104.84
N LYS A 231 -15.56 1.36 -104.07
CA LYS A 231 -16.14 2.43 -103.23
C LYS A 231 -15.34 3.74 -103.25
N SER A 232 -15.31 4.37 -104.42
CA SER A 232 -14.83 5.76 -104.58
C SER A 232 -15.88 6.62 -105.29
N LYS A 233 -16.89 7.07 -104.55
CA LYS A 233 -17.70 8.24 -104.91
C LYS A 233 -18.20 8.94 -103.66
N ASP A 234 -17.92 10.24 -103.62
CA ASP A 234 -18.43 11.25 -102.69
C ASP A 234 -18.01 11.05 -101.20
N LYS A 235 -17.64 12.07 -100.43
CA LYS A 235 -17.81 13.52 -100.61
C LYS A 235 -16.72 14.33 -99.84
N GLN A 236 -16.48 15.55 -100.31
CA GLN A 236 -15.52 16.54 -99.79
C GLN A 236 -16.16 17.49 -98.75
N THR A 237 -15.34 18.35 -98.11
CA THR A 237 -15.60 19.50 -97.20
C THR A 237 -15.56 19.21 -95.71
N ASN A 238 -15.07 20.06 -94.77
CA ASN A 238 -14.19 21.25 -94.67
C ASN A 238 -14.29 21.68 -93.17
N GLY A 239 -13.39 22.54 -92.64
CA GLY A 239 -13.37 22.97 -91.21
C GLY A 239 -12.14 22.42 -90.48
N ASP A 240 -10.97 23.06 -90.39
CA ASP A 240 -10.59 24.49 -90.29
C ASP A 240 -10.83 25.12 -88.88
N VAL A 241 -9.77 25.73 -88.30
CA VAL A 241 -9.77 26.78 -87.23
C VAL A 241 -10.19 26.32 -85.81
N ASP A 242 -9.58 26.67 -84.66
CA ASP A 242 -8.33 27.33 -84.19
C ASP A 242 -7.98 26.62 -82.85
N ASP A 243 -6.76 26.45 -82.33
CA ASP A 243 -5.56 27.29 -82.16
C ASP A 243 -5.55 28.22 -80.92
N ASN A 244 -4.59 27.95 -80.01
CA ASN A 244 -4.05 28.83 -78.93
C ASN A 244 -4.97 29.39 -77.81
N ASN A 245 -4.49 29.81 -76.61
CA ASN A 245 -3.32 29.50 -75.75
C ASN A 245 -3.49 30.27 -74.41
N HIS A 246 -2.63 30.01 -73.41
CA HIS A 246 -2.20 30.94 -72.33
C HIS A 246 -3.19 31.20 -71.16
N VAL A 247 -2.80 31.54 -69.91
CA VAL A 247 -1.80 31.05 -68.92
C VAL A 247 -1.89 31.99 -67.66
N GLN A 248 -1.53 31.52 -66.45
CA GLN A 248 -1.39 32.29 -65.17
C GLN A 248 -2.70 32.92 -64.63
N GLN A 249 -2.92 33.27 -63.34
CA GLN A 249 -2.31 32.98 -62.01
C GLN A 249 -3.49 33.03 -60.97
N THR A 250 -3.40 32.98 -59.64
CA THR A 250 -2.34 33.18 -58.60
C THR A 250 -2.69 32.35 -57.35
N ASP A 251 -1.80 32.30 -56.34
CA ASP A 251 -2.11 31.87 -54.97
C ASP A 251 -2.92 32.94 -54.19
N GLU A 252 -3.80 32.51 -53.29
CA GLU A 252 -4.01 33.17 -51.98
C GLU A 252 -4.21 32.10 -50.88
N ILE A 253 -3.52 32.28 -49.76
CA ILE A 253 -3.62 31.48 -48.54
C ILE A 253 -4.18 32.41 -47.47
N GLU A 254 -5.35 32.09 -46.92
CA GLU A 254 -5.93 32.82 -45.79
C GLU A 254 -5.85 31.94 -44.53
N VAL A 255 -5.30 32.50 -43.46
CA VAL A 255 -5.14 31.87 -42.14
C VAL A 255 -5.75 32.80 -41.11
N ASP A 256 -6.87 32.39 -40.54
CA ASP A 256 -7.59 32.97 -39.41
C ASP A 256 -8.27 31.81 -38.65
N ALA A 257 -8.42 31.80 -37.33
CA ALA A 257 -7.77 32.55 -36.24
C ALA A 257 -7.95 31.76 -34.93
#